data_AF-A0A9E6AQJ4-F1
#
_entry.id   AF-A0A9E6AQJ4-F1
#
_cell.length_a   1.000
_cell.length_b   1.000
_cell.length_c   1.000
_cell.angle_alpha   90.00
_cell.angle_beta   90.00
_cell.angle_gamma   90.00
#
_symmetry.space_group_name_H-M   'P 1'
#
loop_
_entity.id
_entity.type
_entity.pdbx_description
1 polymer ?
#
loop_
_entity_poly.entity_id
_entity_poly.type
_entity_poly.pdbx_seq_one_letter_code
_entity_poly.pdbx_strand_id
1 'polypeptide(L)'
;MAHLHALSYADTLVRNPSSLEPAPDGAEGLIQVLSVLPKSYPGHSILTEGLGTCVGCDDCACGQQGACFAVSGWAPTAVALDCSDTYVAPGVRP
;
A
#
# COMPACT_ATOMS: atom_id res chain seq x y z
N MET A 1 -3.71 10.32 14.07
CA MET A 1 -2.98 9.83 12.88
C MET A 1 -3.96 9.84 11.72
N ALA A 2 -3.49 10.15 10.51
CA ALA A 2 -4.37 10.09 9.33
C ALA A 2 -4.47 8.62 8.89
N HIS A 3 -5.70 8.12 8.78
CA HIS A 3 -5.98 6.76 8.32
C HIS A 3 -6.61 6.84 6.93
N LEU A 4 -6.20 5.95 6.04
CA LEU A 4 -6.77 5.79 4.71
C LEU A 4 -7.77 4.63 4.75
N HIS A 5 -8.88 4.80 4.04
CA HIS A 5 -9.94 3.80 3.92
C HIS A 5 -9.92 3.21 2.51
N ALA A 6 -9.98 1.89 2.37
CA ALA A 6 -10.05 1.22 1.08
C ALA A 6 -11.35 1.57 0.33
N LEU A 7 -11.27 1.87 -0.97
CA LEU A 7 -12.47 2.21 -1.77
C LEU A 7 -13.43 1.01 -1.86
N SER A 8 -14.73 1.24 -2.05
CA SER A 8 -15.74 0.18 -2.15
C SER A 8 -15.53 -0.84 -3.31
N TYR A 9 -14.63 -0.56 -4.24
CA TYR A 9 -14.29 -1.41 -5.41
C TYR A 9 -12.80 -1.81 -5.43
N ALA A 10 -12.09 -1.56 -4.33
CA ALA A 10 -10.71 -1.93 -4.14
C ALA A 10 -10.56 -2.50 -2.73
N ASP A 11 -9.46 -3.19 -2.48
CA ASP A 11 -9.13 -3.61 -1.13
C ASP A 11 -7.65 -3.40 -0.88
N THR A 12 -7.26 -3.34 0.38
CA THR A 12 -5.87 -3.16 0.78
C THR A 12 -5.51 -4.15 1.87
N LEU A 13 -4.48 -4.94 1.62
CA LEU A 13 -3.96 -5.93 2.56
C LEU A 13 -2.56 -5.52 3.00
N VAL A 14 -2.23 -5.77 4.26
CA VAL A 14 -0.86 -5.67 4.77
C VAL A 14 -0.27 -7.07 4.86
N ARG A 15 0.95 -7.26 4.35
CA ARG A 15 1.65 -8.55 4.32
C ARG A 15 2.96 -8.51 5.06
N ASN A 16 3.31 -9.61 5.70
CA ASN A 16 4.64 -9.79 6.27
C ASN A 16 5.69 -9.76 5.13
N PRO A 17 6.74 -8.91 5.20
CA PRO A 17 7.72 -8.80 4.10
C PRO A 17 8.50 -10.09 3.81
N SER A 18 8.65 -10.98 4.80
CA SER A 18 9.44 -12.22 4.68
C SER A 18 8.60 -13.43 4.28
N SER A 19 7.41 -13.60 4.86
CA SER A 19 6.53 -14.74 4.52
C SER A 19 5.51 -14.43 3.43
N LEU A 20 5.26 -13.15 3.14
CA LEU A 20 4.17 -12.65 2.30
C LEU A 20 2.77 -13.06 2.79
N GLU A 21 2.64 -13.66 3.97
CA GLU A 21 1.34 -13.95 4.58
C GLU A 21 0.67 -12.65 5.04
N PRO A 22 -0.68 -12.59 5.09
CA PRO A 22 -1.40 -11.47 5.70
C PRO A 22 -0.88 -11.18 7.11
N ALA A 23 -0.56 -9.92 7.37
CA ALA A 23 -0.15 -9.46 8.69
C ALA A 23 -1.39 -9.33 9.59
N PRO A 24 -1.27 -9.61 10.90
CA PRO A 24 -2.34 -9.36 11.84
C PRO A 24 -2.59 -7.84 11.99
N ASP A 25 -3.79 -7.47 12.44
CA ASP A 25 -4.12 -6.06 12.70
C ASP A 25 -3.14 -5.44 13.72
N GLY A 26 -2.74 -4.20 13.45
CA GLY A 26 -1.74 -3.48 14.22
C GLY A 26 -0.28 -3.83 13.89
N ALA A 27 -0.03 -4.84 13.05
CA ALA A 27 1.33 -5.14 12.60
C ALA A 27 1.68 -4.38 11.30
N GLU A 28 2.90 -3.84 11.27
CA GLU A 28 3.45 -3.20 10.07
C GLU A 28 3.92 -4.25 9.05
N GLY A 29 3.69 -3.97 7.77
CA GLY A 29 4.12 -4.82 6.67
C GLY A 29 4.01 -4.11 5.32
N LEU A 30 4.23 -4.88 4.25
CA LEU A 30 4.09 -4.38 2.88
C LEU A 30 2.62 -4.20 2.52
N ILE A 31 2.32 -3.07 1.89
CA ILE A 31 0.96 -2.75 1.44
C ILE A 31 0.73 -3.43 0.08
N GLN A 32 -0.35 -4.18 -0.04
CA GLN A 32 -0.87 -4.72 -1.29
C GLN A 32 -2.19 -4.04 -1.62
N VAL A 33 -2.31 -3.53 -2.85
CA VAL A 33 -3.56 -2.96 -3.36
C VAL A 33 -4.23 -3.97 -4.29
N LEU A 34 -5.50 -4.21 -4.05
CA LEU A 34 -6.38 -5.05 -4.85
C LEU A 34 -7.43 -4.19 -5.55
N SER A 35 -7.73 -4.46 -6.81
CA SER A 35 -8.78 -3.75 -7.57
C SER A 35 -9.69 -4.74 -8.27
N VAL A 36 -11.00 -4.57 -8.14
CA VAL A 36 -11.99 -5.47 -8.78
C VAL A 36 -12.28 -5.10 -10.24
N LEU A 37 -11.69 -4.02 -10.76
CA LEU A 37 -11.93 -3.52 -12.12
C LEU A 37 -10.70 -3.58 -13.06
N PRO A 38 -10.02 -4.72 -13.25
CA PRO A 38 -8.95 -4.84 -14.23
C PRO A 38 -9.52 -5.05 -15.64
N LYS A 39 -10.05 -3.99 -16.25
CA LYS A 39 -10.53 -4.07 -17.64
C LYS A 39 -9.41 -3.95 -18.68
N SER A 40 -8.31 -3.29 -18.32
CA SER A 40 -7.29 -2.86 -19.27
C SER A 40 -5.86 -3.28 -18.88
N TYR A 41 -5.61 -3.70 -17.64
CA TYR A 41 -4.31 -4.17 -17.19
C TYR A 41 -4.48 -5.29 -16.14
N PRO A 42 -3.68 -6.37 -16.18
CA PRO A 42 -3.77 -7.47 -15.21
C PRO A 42 -3.30 -7.09 -13.79
N GLY A 43 -2.99 -5.82 -13.53
CA GLY A 43 -2.56 -5.28 -12.24
C GLY A 43 -3.69 -5.14 -11.21
N HIS A 44 -4.54 -6.16 -11.08
CA HIS A 44 -5.62 -6.18 -10.11
C HIS A 44 -5.17 -6.54 -8.69
N SER A 45 -3.92 -6.95 -8.55
CA SER A 45 -3.29 -7.39 -7.31
C SER A 45 -1.83 -6.97 -7.34
N ILE A 46 -1.52 -5.82 -6.74
CA ILE A 46 -0.19 -5.20 -6.80
C ILE A 46 0.36 -5.14 -5.38
N LEU A 47 1.42 -5.91 -5.13
CA LEU A 47 2.24 -5.74 -3.93
C LEU A 47 3.14 -4.54 -4.12
N THR A 48 3.02 -3.55 -3.24
CA THR A 48 3.84 -2.34 -3.28
C THR A 48 5.07 -2.50 -2.40
N GLU A 49 6.05 -1.64 -2.60
CA GLU A 49 7.17 -1.48 -1.67
C GLU A 49 6.84 -0.48 -0.53
N GLY A 50 5.58 -0.06 -0.41
CA GLY A 50 5.12 0.79 0.69
C GLY A 50 4.92 -0.03 1.96
N LEU A 51 5.33 0.55 3.09
CA LEU A 51 5.08 0.02 4.43
C LEU A 51 3.85 0.67 5.04
N GLY A 52 3.02 -0.14 5.69
CA GLY A 52 1.85 0.33 6.41
C GLY A 52 1.33 -0.67 7.41
N THR A 53 0.36 -0.21 8.20
CA THR A 53 -0.28 -0.99 9.27
C THR A 53 -1.78 -1.00 9.05
N CYS A 54 -2.39 -2.20 9.09
CA CYS A 54 -3.84 -2.33 9.13
C CYS A 54 -4.32 -1.95 10.53
N VAL A 55 -5.21 -0.97 10.63
CA VAL A 55 -5.71 -0.43 11.91
C VAL A 55 -7.00 -1.14 12.33
N GLY A 56 -7.76 -1.63 11.35
CA GLY A 56 -8.99 -2.37 11.56
C GLY A 56 -9.80 -2.47 10.27
N CYS A 57 -10.77 -3.38 10.24
CA CYS A 57 -11.74 -3.52 9.15
C CYS A 57 -13.07 -2.95 9.61
N ASP A 58 -13.70 -2.10 8.80
CA ASP A 58 -15.01 -1.48 9.05
C ASP A 58 -15.09 -0.47 10.23
N ASP A 59 -13.96 -0.21 10.90
CA ASP A 59 -13.90 0.67 12.08
C ASP A 59 -13.72 2.18 11.73
N CYS A 60 -13.99 2.57 10.49
CA CYS A 60 -13.84 3.95 10.05
C CYS A 60 -15.04 4.82 10.40
N ALA A 61 -14.79 6.01 10.93
CA ALA A 61 -15.82 7.04 11.16
C ALA A 61 -16.52 7.52 9.87
N CYS A 62 -16.02 7.16 8.68
CA CYS A 62 -16.68 7.46 7.41
C CYS A 62 -17.91 6.59 7.11
N GLY A 63 -18.13 5.52 7.88
CA GLY A 63 -19.28 4.61 7.74
C GLY A 63 -19.21 3.69 6.51
N GLN A 64 -18.10 3.66 5.79
CA GLN A 64 -17.85 2.71 4.71
C GLN A 64 -17.26 1.42 5.29
N GLN A 65 -17.60 0.29 4.67
CA GLN A 65 -16.97 -1.00 4.97
C GLN A 65 -15.65 -1.12 4.20
N GLY A 66 -14.69 -1.86 4.75
CA GLY A 66 -13.37 -2.12 4.16
C GLY A 66 -12.21 -1.86 5.12
N ALA A 67 -11.00 -2.18 4.64
CA ALA A 67 -9.77 -2.04 5.40
C ALA A 67 -9.40 -0.57 5.65
N CYS A 68 -9.09 -0.25 6.92
CA CYS A 68 -8.48 0.99 7.34
C CYS A 68 -6.99 0.79 7.58
N PHE A 69 -6.15 1.61 6.97
CA PHE A 69 -4.70 1.46 7.13
C PHE A 69 -3.99 2.81 7.26
N ALA A 70 -2.80 2.77 7.84
CA ALA A 70 -1.88 3.90 7.89
C ALA A 70 -0.63 3.58 7.06
N VAL A 71 -0.12 4.57 6.34
CA VAL A 71 1.12 4.45 5.56
C VAL A 71 2.27 4.99 6.40
N SER A 72 3.28 4.17 6.63
CA SER A 72 4.47 4.51 7.41
C SER A 72 5.59 5.08 6.54
N GLY A 73 5.69 4.66 5.28
CA GLY A 73 6.74 5.08 4.36
C GLY A 73 7.05 4.02 3.30
N TRP A 74 8.27 4.02 2.78
CA TRP A 74 8.77 3.01 1.84
C TRP A 74 9.63 1.98 2.55
N ALA A 75 9.66 0.75 2.05
CA ALA A 75 10.58 -0.27 2.52
C ALA A 75 12.04 0.21 2.34
N PRO A 76 12.97 -0.13 3.25
CA PRO A 76 14.36 0.34 3.17
C PRO A 76 15.09 -0.08 1.89
N THR A 77 14.63 -1.16 1.25
CA THR A 77 15.18 -1.68 0.00
C THR A 77 14.44 -1.18 -1.24
N ALA A 78 13.39 -0.37 -1.07
CA ALA A 78 12.64 0.17 -2.18
C ALA A 78 13.56 1.04 -3.02
N VAL A 79 13.72 0.67 -4.30
CA VAL A 79 14.49 1.49 -5.22
C VAL A 79 13.53 2.56 -5.73
N ALA A 80 13.96 3.82 -5.71
CA ALA A 80 13.28 4.88 -6.45
C ALA A 80 13.43 4.61 -7.96
N LEU A 81 12.60 3.71 -8.49
CA LEU A 81 12.48 3.41 -9.91
C LEU A 81 11.24 4.13 -10.41
N ASP A 82 11.34 5.45 -10.50
CA ASP A 82 10.26 6.21 -11.08
C ASP A 82 10.36 6.20 -12.62
N CYS A 83 9.24 5.89 -13.28
CA CYS A 83 9.07 6.08 -14.72
C CYS A 83 8.46 7.46 -15.05
N SER A 84 8.18 8.28 -14.04
CA SER A 84 7.47 9.56 -14.14
C SER A 84 8.38 10.78 -13.87
N ASP A 85 9.55 10.58 -13.27
CA ASP A 85 10.46 11.62 -12.83
C ASP A 85 11.33 12.04 -13.99
N THR A 86 10.88 13.08 -14.68
CA THR A 86 11.70 13.78 -15.68
C THR A 86 12.62 14.82 -15.03
N TYR A 87 12.67 14.92 -13.69
CA TYR A 87 13.54 15.89 -13.02
C TYR A 87 14.74 15.22 -12.34
N VAL A 88 15.77 14.97 -13.16
CA VAL A 88 17.13 14.85 -12.65
C VAL A 88 17.58 16.25 -12.23
N ALA A 89 17.46 16.59 -10.95
CA ALA A 89 18.20 17.73 -10.42
C ALA A 89 19.71 17.39 -10.54
N PRO A 90 20.53 18.23 -11.19
CA PRO A 90 21.93 17.90 -11.43
C PRO A 90 22.70 17.95 -10.10
N GLY A 91 23.22 16.80 -9.62
CA GLY A 91 24.22 16.89 -8.56
C GLY A 91 24.60 15.66 -7.73
N VAL A 92 23.91 14.52 -7.79
CA VAL A 92 24.26 13.38 -6.92
C VAL A 92 24.92 12.26 -7.73
N ARG A 93 26.20 12.04 -7.44
CA ARG A 93 27.09 11.03 -8.03
C ARG A 93 26.91 9.65 -7.34
N PRO A 94 27.26 8.55 -8.04
CA PRO A 94 26.80 7.18 -7.75
C PRO A 94 27.23 6.64 -6.39
#